data_AF-A0A0U1LKK0-F1
#
_entry.id   AF-A0A0U1LKK0-F1
#
_cell.length_a   1.000
_cell.length_b   1.000
_cell.length_c   1.000
_cell.angle_alpha   90.00
_cell.angle_beta   90.00
_cell.angle_gamma   90.00
#
_symmetry.space_group_name_H-M   'P 1'
#
loop_
_entity.id
_entity.type
_entity.pdbx_description
1 polymer ?
#
loop_
_entity_poly.entity_id
_entity_poly.type
_entity_poly.pdbx_seq_one_letter_code
_entity_poly.pdbx_strand_id
1 'polypeptide(L)'
;MEIRLMIWELTWPPPRVIEATYHEDLNAEEFKELTILRPCASLSTFLKHNIGIRILQDKAMEDCPNPVALQVCNESRRHTLRKYTALRHAEFKAGSFYFSPSDDILWFSHDFTDEERNIEEVEDHYGDQLHRIKNVLVEEIEWSGITPADYTEGFLYGLGNLQNIFLVYEIYDDNGVLLPDARDLPSLFERYRYEYECFTDEADNDSGIAKHIKFLTRRIKSI
;
A
#
# COMPACT_ATOMS: atom_id res chain seq x y z
N MET A 1 1.65 23.94 -21.27
CA MET A 1 1.27 22.51 -21.19
C MET A 1 0.32 22.24 -22.34
N GLU A 2 0.57 21.20 -23.14
CA GLU A 2 -0.19 20.91 -24.36
C GLU A 2 -1.48 20.15 -24.04
N ILE A 3 -2.62 20.53 -24.64
CA ILE A 3 -3.95 20.01 -24.31
C ILE A 3 -4.00 18.47 -24.30
N ARG A 4 -3.30 17.81 -25.23
CA ARG A 4 -3.26 16.34 -25.30
C ARG A 4 -2.65 15.67 -24.05
N LEU A 5 -1.63 16.29 -23.45
CA LEU A 5 -1.01 15.77 -22.23
C LEU A 5 -2.00 15.85 -21.06
N MET A 6 -2.71 16.98 -20.96
CA MET A 6 -3.76 17.16 -19.93
C MET A 6 -4.86 16.11 -20.06
N ILE A 7 -5.30 15.82 -21.29
CA ILE A 7 -6.32 14.80 -21.53
C ILE A 7 -5.83 13.43 -21.05
N TRP A 8 -4.59 13.04 -21.36
CA TRP A 8 -4.05 11.75 -20.90
C TRP A 8 -3.92 11.68 -19.38
N GLU A 9 -3.47 12.76 -18.75
CA GLU A 9 -3.33 12.85 -17.29
C GLU A 9 -4.67 12.75 -16.56
N LEU A 10 -5.73 13.31 -17.14
CA LEU A 10 -7.11 13.17 -16.63
C LEU A 10 -7.65 11.74 -16.73
N THR A 11 -7.03 10.87 -17.52
CA THR A 11 -7.40 9.44 -17.63
C THR A 11 -6.58 8.53 -16.74
N TRP A 12 -5.64 9.07 -15.96
CA TRP A 12 -4.88 8.29 -15.01
C TRP A 12 -5.76 7.92 -13.81
N PRO A 13 -5.63 6.69 -13.27
CA PRO A 13 -6.32 6.31 -12.04
C PRO A 13 -5.98 7.29 -10.90
N PRO A 14 -6.93 7.54 -9.98
CA PRO A 14 -6.60 8.21 -8.72
C PRO A 14 -5.58 7.39 -7.92
N PRO A 15 -5.01 7.92 -6.82
CA PRO A 15 -4.21 7.12 -5.89
C PRO A 15 -4.93 5.83 -5.49
N ARG A 16 -4.26 4.69 -5.63
CA ARG A 16 -4.81 3.36 -5.29
C ARG A 16 -4.10 2.76 -4.10
N VAL A 17 -4.82 1.88 -3.41
CA VAL A 17 -4.27 0.96 -2.43
C VAL A 17 -3.93 -0.34 -3.14
N ILE A 18 -2.70 -0.80 -2.95
CA ILE A 18 -2.19 -2.11 -3.35
C ILE A 18 -2.29 -2.99 -2.11
N GLU A 19 -2.89 -4.16 -2.23
CA GLU A 19 -2.97 -5.14 -1.14
C GLU A 19 -2.21 -6.41 -1.52
N ALA A 20 -1.75 -7.13 -0.50
CA ALA A 20 -1.40 -8.54 -0.64
C ALA A 20 -2.68 -9.40 -0.69
N THR A 21 -2.64 -10.50 -1.41
CA THR A 21 -3.76 -11.44 -1.54
C THR A 21 -3.22 -12.81 -1.91
N TYR A 22 -3.93 -13.86 -1.51
CA TYR A 22 -3.60 -15.20 -1.98
C TYR A 22 -4.05 -15.42 -3.42
N HIS A 23 -3.18 -16.07 -4.18
CA HIS A 23 -3.47 -16.53 -5.53
C HIS A 23 -3.32 -18.04 -5.61
N GLU A 24 -4.41 -18.70 -5.98
CA GLU A 24 -4.42 -20.13 -6.26
C GLU A 24 -4.04 -20.38 -7.73
N ASP A 25 -2.99 -21.17 -7.96
CA ASP A 25 -2.70 -21.68 -9.31
C ASP A 25 -3.50 -22.95 -9.58
N LEU A 26 -4.69 -22.77 -10.15
CA LEU A 26 -5.58 -23.88 -10.52
C LEU A 26 -5.03 -24.79 -11.63
N ASN A 27 -3.91 -24.41 -12.28
CA ASN A 27 -3.30 -25.20 -13.35
C ASN A 27 -2.05 -25.96 -12.89
N ALA A 28 -1.59 -25.75 -11.66
CA ALA A 28 -0.44 -26.45 -11.11
C ALA A 28 -0.79 -27.93 -10.84
N GLU A 29 0.20 -28.82 -11.00
CA GLU A 29 0.04 -30.25 -10.71
C GLU A 29 -0.20 -30.51 -9.21
N GLU A 30 0.29 -29.60 -8.36
CA GLU A 30 0.04 -29.56 -6.92
C GLU A 30 -0.59 -28.22 -6.55
N PHE A 31 -1.50 -28.21 -5.58
CA PHE A 31 -2.14 -26.99 -5.10
C PHE A 31 -1.06 -26.02 -4.58
N LYS A 32 -0.89 -24.90 -5.29
CA LYS A 32 0.05 -23.84 -4.94
C LYS A 32 -0.75 -22.57 -4.66
N GLU A 33 -0.72 -22.15 -3.40
CA GLU A 33 -1.19 -20.85 -2.95
C GLU A 33 0.03 -19.97 -2.69
N LEU A 34 0.04 -18.78 -3.26
CA LEU A 34 1.12 -17.80 -3.10
C LEU A 34 0.56 -16.42 -2.84
N THR A 35 1.28 -15.63 -2.06
CA THR A 35 0.98 -14.23 -1.81
C THR A 35 1.42 -13.38 -3.01
N ILE A 36 0.46 -12.69 -3.63
CA ILE A 36 0.70 -11.74 -4.71
C ILE A 36 0.23 -10.34 -4.32
N LEU A 37 0.77 -9.33 -5.00
CA LEU A 37 0.30 -7.95 -4.89
C LEU A 37 -0.72 -7.63 -5.97
N ARG A 38 -1.77 -6.88 -5.64
CA ARG A 38 -2.71 -6.33 -6.61
C ARG A 38 -3.27 -4.97 -6.21
N PRO A 39 -3.69 -4.12 -7.16
CA PRO A 39 -4.53 -2.98 -6.85
C PRO A 39 -5.90 -3.43 -6.29
N CYS A 40 -6.26 -2.92 -5.12
CA CYS A 40 -7.50 -3.27 -4.41
C CYS A 40 -8.63 -2.28 -4.66
N ALA A 41 -8.32 -0.98 -4.50
CA ALA A 41 -9.29 0.09 -4.60
C ALA A 41 -8.63 1.45 -4.81
N SER A 42 -9.39 2.48 -5.18
CA SER A 42 -8.95 3.86 -4.95
C SER A 42 -8.80 4.12 -3.44
N LEU A 43 -7.86 4.96 -3.03
CA LEU A 43 -7.65 5.32 -1.62
C LEU A 43 -8.94 5.87 -0.97
N SER A 44 -9.74 6.62 -1.73
CA SER A 44 -11.03 7.14 -1.27
C SER A 44 -12.09 6.07 -1.03
N THR A 45 -12.09 5.00 -1.83
CA THR A 45 -12.99 3.85 -1.62
C THR A 45 -12.50 3.02 -0.44
N PHE A 46 -11.19 2.75 -0.39
CA PHE A 46 -10.56 1.96 0.67
C PHE A 46 -10.85 2.53 2.07
N LEU A 47 -10.64 3.84 2.26
CA LEU A 47 -10.85 4.52 3.56
C LEU A 47 -12.32 4.60 4.03
N LYS A 48 -13.29 4.12 3.23
CA LYS A 48 -14.71 4.05 3.61
C LYS A 48 -15.13 2.67 4.14
N HIS A 49 -14.30 1.65 3.97
CA HIS A 49 -14.62 0.26 4.34
C HIS A 49 -13.94 -0.13 5.64
N ASN A 50 -14.55 -0.96 6.48
CA ASN A 50 -13.83 -1.56 7.62
C ASN A 50 -12.69 -2.45 7.06
N ILE A 51 -11.43 -2.07 7.31
CA ILE A 51 -10.26 -2.77 6.76
C ILE A 51 -9.70 -3.81 7.71
N GLY A 52 -9.86 -3.64 9.02
CA GLY A 52 -9.38 -4.59 10.03
C GLY A 52 -10.10 -5.95 10.03
N ILE A 53 -11.16 -6.11 9.23
CA ILE A 53 -11.85 -7.39 9.03
C ILE A 53 -11.52 -8.06 7.69
N ARG A 54 -10.67 -7.44 6.86
CA ARG A 54 -10.31 -8.01 5.56
C ARG A 54 -9.23 -9.05 5.73
N ILE A 55 -9.35 -10.08 4.90
CA ILE A 55 -8.43 -11.21 4.84
C ILE A 55 -7.83 -11.31 3.44
N LEU A 56 -6.70 -12.00 3.31
CA LEU A 56 -5.96 -12.15 2.06
C LEU A 56 -6.77 -12.83 0.93
N GLN A 57 -7.80 -13.62 1.26
CA GLN A 57 -8.67 -14.28 0.28
C GLN A 57 -9.81 -13.39 -0.24
N ASP A 58 -9.99 -12.19 0.32
CA ASP A 58 -11.03 -11.28 -0.15
C ASP A 58 -10.83 -10.94 -1.64
N LYS A 59 -11.88 -10.42 -2.28
CA LYS A 59 -11.76 -9.81 -3.61
C LYS A 59 -11.35 -8.34 -3.47
N ALA A 60 -10.76 -7.80 -4.55
CA ALA A 60 -10.54 -6.37 -4.67
C ALA A 60 -11.88 -5.63 -4.49
N MET A 61 -11.88 -4.52 -3.75
CA MET A 61 -13.09 -3.76 -3.45
C MET A 61 -13.64 -3.04 -4.69
N GLU A 62 -12.76 -2.68 -5.61
CA GLU A 62 -13.07 -1.89 -6.80
C GLU A 62 -12.20 -2.37 -7.97
N ASP A 63 -12.76 -2.39 -9.18
CA ASP A 63 -11.95 -2.66 -10.37
C ASP A 63 -10.96 -1.52 -10.61
N CYS A 64 -9.67 -1.86 -10.59
CA CYS A 64 -8.56 -0.91 -10.62
C CYS A 64 -7.71 -1.08 -11.88
N PRO A 65 -8.24 -0.74 -13.07
CA PRO A 65 -7.55 -1.00 -14.32
C PRO A 65 -6.26 -0.19 -14.45
N ASN A 66 -5.37 -0.66 -15.34
CA ASN A 66 -4.19 0.09 -15.73
C ASN A 66 -4.58 1.41 -16.43
N PRO A 67 -3.72 2.45 -16.38
CA PRO A 67 -4.00 3.72 -17.06
C PRO A 67 -4.33 3.53 -18.54
N VAL A 68 -5.48 4.06 -18.97
CA VAL A 68 -5.97 3.95 -20.37
C VAL A 68 -4.94 4.53 -21.35
N ALA A 69 -4.24 5.59 -20.95
CA ALA A 69 -3.19 6.26 -21.72
C ALA A 69 -2.05 5.31 -22.19
N LEU A 70 -1.85 4.16 -21.53
CA LEU A 70 -0.88 3.14 -21.98
C LEU A 70 -1.28 2.49 -23.33
N GLN A 71 -2.55 2.57 -23.71
CA GLN A 71 -3.12 1.88 -24.87
C GLN A 71 -3.43 2.83 -26.05
N VAL A 72 -3.37 4.15 -25.86
CA VAL A 72 -3.81 5.13 -26.86
C VAL A 72 -2.86 5.24 -28.06
N CYS A 73 -1.62 5.68 -27.83
CA CYS A 73 -0.59 5.80 -28.86
C CYS A 73 0.80 5.77 -28.22
N ASN A 74 1.86 5.75 -29.05
CA ASN A 74 3.23 5.68 -28.54
C ASN A 74 3.61 6.90 -27.66
N GLU A 75 3.18 8.10 -28.04
CA GLU A 75 3.45 9.31 -27.27
C GLU A 75 2.76 9.26 -25.90
N SER A 76 1.48 8.90 -25.86
CA SER A 76 0.69 8.76 -24.64
C SER A 76 1.27 7.73 -23.69
N ARG A 77 1.70 6.57 -24.23
CA ARG A 77 2.37 5.53 -23.47
C ARG A 77 3.68 6.02 -22.87
N ARG A 78 4.54 6.64 -23.68
CA ARG A 78 5.82 7.20 -23.19
C ARG A 78 5.61 8.28 -22.12
N HIS A 79 4.58 9.12 -22.27
CA HIS A 79 4.22 10.11 -21.26
C HIS A 79 3.79 9.46 -19.95
N THR A 80 2.89 8.46 -20.03
CA THR A 80 2.38 7.74 -18.86
C THR A 80 3.48 6.97 -18.13
N LEU A 81 4.39 6.33 -18.86
CA LEU A 81 5.53 5.59 -18.29
C LEU A 81 6.59 6.47 -17.61
N ARG A 82 6.48 7.81 -17.69
CA ARG A 82 7.30 8.71 -16.85
C ARG A 82 6.80 8.77 -15.41
N LYS A 83 5.53 8.45 -15.20
CA LYS A 83 4.88 8.47 -13.89
C LYS A 83 4.60 7.07 -13.36
N TYR A 84 4.13 6.18 -14.22
CA TYR A 84 3.79 4.81 -13.88
C TYR A 84 4.93 3.85 -14.19
N THR A 85 5.14 2.91 -13.28
CA THR A 85 6.09 1.82 -13.38
C THR A 85 5.35 0.49 -13.40
N ALA A 86 5.86 -0.47 -14.18
CA ALA A 86 5.39 -1.85 -14.09
C ALA A 86 6.01 -2.54 -12.87
N LEU A 87 5.16 -3.18 -12.07
CA LEU A 87 5.52 -4.19 -11.09
C LEU A 87 5.17 -5.55 -11.68
N ARG A 88 6.15 -6.45 -11.81
CA ARG A 88 6.00 -7.75 -12.45
C ARG A 88 6.28 -8.85 -11.46
N HIS A 89 5.31 -9.73 -11.29
CA HIS A 89 5.50 -10.97 -10.55
C HIS A 89 6.22 -11.99 -11.45
N ALA A 90 7.17 -12.72 -10.90
CA ALA A 90 8.01 -13.67 -11.65
C ALA A 90 7.20 -14.78 -12.35
N GLU A 91 6.22 -15.37 -11.64
CA GLU A 91 5.42 -16.49 -12.14
C GLU A 91 4.05 -16.08 -12.70
N PHE A 92 3.28 -15.25 -11.97
CA PHE A 92 1.88 -14.98 -12.30
C PHE A 92 1.61 -13.62 -12.94
N LYS A 93 0.89 -13.64 -14.06
CA LYS A 93 0.40 -12.41 -14.67
C LYS A 93 -0.61 -11.67 -13.79
N ALA A 94 -1.37 -12.38 -12.95
CA ALA A 94 -2.36 -11.80 -12.04
C ALA A 94 -1.72 -10.82 -11.03
N GLY A 95 -0.49 -11.11 -10.58
CA GLY A 95 0.28 -10.23 -9.69
C GLY A 95 1.05 -9.12 -10.41
N SER A 96 0.85 -8.93 -11.72
CA SER A 96 1.60 -7.95 -12.52
C SER A 96 0.72 -6.77 -12.94
N PHE A 97 1.11 -5.54 -12.58
CA PHE A 97 0.32 -4.33 -12.84
C PHE A 97 1.20 -3.07 -12.98
N TYR A 98 0.62 -1.97 -13.46
CA TYR A 98 1.26 -0.65 -13.44
C TYR A 98 0.83 0.13 -12.21
N PHE A 99 1.79 0.79 -11.54
CA PHE A 99 1.54 1.64 -10.37
C PHE A 99 2.30 2.96 -10.46
N SER A 100 1.84 3.98 -9.75
CA SER A 100 2.52 5.26 -9.57
C SER A 100 3.31 5.23 -8.27
N PRO A 101 4.65 5.14 -8.29
CA PRO A 101 5.48 5.18 -7.08
C PRO A 101 5.22 6.35 -6.15
N SER A 102 4.73 7.47 -6.69
CA SER A 102 4.52 8.69 -5.89
C SER A 102 3.13 8.75 -5.27
N ASP A 103 2.13 8.08 -5.85
CA ASP A 103 0.73 8.21 -5.46
C ASP A 103 0.12 6.93 -4.88
N ASP A 104 0.45 5.76 -5.45
CA ASP A 104 -0.11 4.49 -4.99
C ASP A 104 0.57 4.07 -3.68
N ILE A 105 -0.18 3.33 -2.86
CA ILE A 105 0.17 2.99 -1.47
C ILE A 105 0.05 1.48 -1.28
N LEU A 106 1.11 0.83 -0.79
CA LEU A 106 1.07 -0.58 -0.40
C LEU A 106 0.51 -0.69 1.02
N TRP A 107 -0.53 -1.48 1.21
CA TRP A 107 -1.12 -1.71 2.52
C TRP A 107 -0.53 -2.95 3.18
N PHE A 108 0.07 -2.74 4.35
CA PHE A 108 0.46 -3.77 5.29
C PHE A 108 -0.73 -4.04 6.21
N SER A 109 -1.54 -5.00 5.80
CA SER A 109 -2.64 -5.52 6.63
C SER A 109 -2.09 -6.50 7.65
N HIS A 110 -2.77 -6.65 8.79
CA HIS A 110 -2.40 -7.64 9.80
C HIS A 110 -2.22 -9.05 9.22
N ASP A 111 -3.14 -9.51 8.35
CA ASP A 111 -3.06 -10.84 7.71
C ASP A 111 -1.84 -10.98 6.76
N PHE A 112 -1.30 -9.86 6.27
CA PHE A 112 -0.08 -9.86 5.45
C PHE A 112 1.18 -9.93 6.33
N THR A 113 1.15 -9.34 7.52
CA THR A 113 2.28 -9.29 8.46
C THR A 113 2.26 -10.38 9.54
N ASP A 114 1.18 -11.16 9.67
CA ASP A 114 1.04 -12.23 10.67
C ASP A 114 1.96 -13.43 10.38
N GLU A 115 2.18 -13.75 9.11
CA GLU A 115 3.08 -14.82 8.68
C GLU A 115 4.27 -14.26 7.88
N GLU A 116 5.50 -14.44 8.41
CA GLU A 116 6.76 -14.03 7.75
C GLU A 116 6.86 -14.54 6.30
N ARG A 117 6.35 -15.75 6.06
CA ARG A 117 6.30 -16.38 4.73
C ARG A 117 5.60 -15.51 3.69
N ASN A 118 4.57 -14.74 4.04
CA ASN A 118 3.85 -13.91 3.09
C ASN A 118 4.74 -12.80 2.53
N ILE A 119 5.61 -12.25 3.37
CA ILE A 119 6.55 -11.20 2.99
C ILE A 119 7.70 -11.81 2.19
N GLU A 120 8.25 -12.95 2.65
CA GLU A 120 9.28 -13.70 1.92
C GLU A 120 8.82 -14.04 0.49
N GLU A 121 7.58 -14.51 0.31
CA GLU A 121 7.04 -14.84 -1.01
C GLU A 121 6.92 -13.60 -1.92
N VAL A 122 6.52 -12.46 -1.36
CA VAL A 122 6.47 -11.19 -2.09
C VAL A 122 7.89 -10.72 -2.46
N GLU A 123 8.85 -10.83 -1.54
CA GLU A 123 10.25 -10.50 -1.81
C GLU A 123 10.86 -11.39 -2.89
N ASP A 124 10.65 -12.71 -2.82
CA ASP A 124 11.15 -13.68 -3.79
C ASP A 124 10.60 -13.46 -5.19
N HIS A 125 9.33 -13.04 -5.31
CA HIS A 125 8.66 -12.94 -6.61
C HIS A 125 8.70 -11.56 -7.26
N TYR A 126 8.90 -10.50 -6.49
CA TYR A 126 9.01 -9.13 -7.01
C TYR A 126 10.44 -8.59 -6.96
N GLY A 127 11.25 -9.03 -5.98
CA GLY A 127 12.65 -8.66 -5.78
C GLY A 127 12.84 -7.15 -5.70
N ASP A 128 13.93 -6.66 -6.32
CA ASP A 128 14.31 -5.23 -6.33
C ASP A 128 13.23 -4.27 -6.86
N GLN A 129 12.16 -4.76 -7.50
CA GLN A 129 11.07 -3.91 -7.92
C GLN A 129 10.30 -3.31 -6.74
N LEU A 130 10.31 -3.98 -5.58
CA LEU A 130 9.69 -3.50 -4.34
C LEU A 130 10.32 -2.20 -3.85
N HIS A 131 11.61 -1.98 -4.13
CA HIS A 131 12.32 -0.71 -3.84
C HIS A 131 11.72 0.53 -4.51
N ARG A 132 10.78 0.35 -5.44
CA ARG A 132 10.06 1.43 -6.12
C ARG A 132 8.79 1.84 -5.39
N ILE A 133 8.32 1.07 -4.42
CA ILE A 133 7.21 1.43 -3.55
C ILE A 133 7.73 2.46 -2.55
N LYS A 134 7.05 3.62 -2.48
CA LYS A 134 7.49 4.74 -1.63
C LYS A 134 6.52 5.05 -0.51
N ASN A 135 5.34 4.45 -0.56
CA ASN A 135 4.24 4.77 0.33
C ASN A 135 3.69 3.46 0.88
N VAL A 136 3.65 3.35 2.20
CA VAL A 136 3.00 2.24 2.88
C VAL A 136 1.86 2.73 3.75
N LEU A 137 0.82 1.92 3.87
CA LEU A 137 -0.30 2.11 4.77
C LEU A 137 -0.19 1.05 5.86
N VAL A 138 -0.28 1.45 7.12
CA VAL A 138 -0.25 0.54 8.28
C VAL A 138 -1.40 0.90 9.21
N GLU A 139 -2.04 -0.10 9.78
CA GLU A 139 -3.05 0.13 10.82
C GLU A 139 -2.40 0.59 12.11
N GLU A 140 -2.96 1.61 12.75
CA GLU A 140 -2.38 2.19 13.96
C GLU A 140 -2.28 1.18 15.10
N ILE A 141 -3.25 0.26 15.22
CA ILE A 141 -3.23 -0.78 16.24
C ILE A 141 -2.02 -1.71 16.08
N GLU A 142 -1.69 -2.08 14.83
CA GLU A 142 -0.55 -2.92 14.50
C GLU A 142 0.76 -2.19 14.79
N TRP A 143 0.85 -0.92 14.36
CA TRP A 143 1.99 -0.06 14.65
C TRP A 143 2.22 0.12 16.16
N SER A 144 1.15 0.28 16.94
CA SER A 144 1.24 0.50 18.39
C SER A 144 1.66 -0.74 19.18
N GLY A 145 1.46 -1.93 18.60
CA GLY A 145 1.77 -3.22 19.23
C GLY A 145 3.24 -3.63 19.11
N ILE A 146 4.01 -2.96 18.24
CA ILE A 146 5.38 -3.32 17.87
C ILE A 146 6.25 -2.05 17.91
N THR A 147 7.55 -2.18 18.21
CA THR A 147 8.44 -1.01 18.15
C THR A 147 8.68 -0.59 16.69
N PRO A 148 8.94 0.70 16.41
CA PRO A 148 9.29 1.13 15.04
C PRO A 148 10.48 0.38 14.44
N ALA A 149 11.45 0.00 15.27
CA ALA A 149 12.62 -0.78 14.85
C ALA A 149 12.20 -2.18 14.42
N ASP A 150 11.50 -2.92 15.27
CA ASP A 150 11.06 -4.29 14.97
C ASP A 150 10.13 -4.32 13.75
N TYR A 151 9.24 -3.33 13.61
CA TYR A 151 8.35 -3.23 12.45
C TYR A 151 9.13 -2.96 11.15
N THR A 152 10.13 -2.09 11.23
CA THR A 152 10.94 -1.75 10.06
C THR A 152 11.80 -2.93 9.63
N GLU A 153 12.49 -3.57 10.57
CA GLU A 153 13.34 -4.73 10.32
C GLU A 153 12.54 -5.94 9.84
N GLY A 154 11.38 -6.21 10.45
CA GLY A 154 10.56 -7.36 10.10
C GLY A 154 9.83 -7.23 8.77
N PHE A 155 9.36 -6.02 8.42
CA PHE A 155 8.36 -5.87 7.36
C PHE A 155 8.71 -4.84 6.27
N LEU A 156 9.41 -3.77 6.62
CA LEU A 156 9.64 -2.65 5.70
C LEU A 156 11.02 -2.68 5.04
N TYR A 157 11.95 -3.48 5.56
CA TYR A 157 13.35 -3.51 5.15
C TYR A 157 13.52 -3.71 3.63
N GLY A 158 12.79 -4.68 3.05
CA GLY A 158 12.82 -4.98 1.60
C GLY A 158 12.24 -3.91 0.69
N LEU A 159 11.62 -2.86 1.24
CA LEU A 159 11.09 -1.73 0.45
C LEU A 159 12.12 -0.64 0.18
N GLY A 160 13.26 -0.64 0.87
CA GLY A 160 14.40 0.25 0.58
C GLY A 160 14.08 1.75 0.64
N ASN A 161 13.61 2.34 -0.47
CA ASN A 161 13.47 3.78 -0.68
C ASN A 161 12.12 4.37 -0.19
N LEU A 162 11.64 3.91 0.96
CA LEU A 162 10.40 4.42 1.52
C LEU A 162 10.44 5.93 1.73
N GLN A 163 9.34 6.60 1.42
CA GLN A 163 9.19 8.04 1.62
C GLN A 163 8.14 8.33 2.69
N ASN A 164 7.05 7.58 2.70
CA ASN A 164 5.92 7.83 3.58
C ASN A 164 5.40 6.53 4.20
N ILE A 165 5.26 6.52 5.53
CA ILE A 165 4.39 5.60 6.25
C ILE A 165 3.11 6.37 6.60
N PHE A 166 1.98 5.83 6.18
CA PHE A 166 0.65 6.35 6.49
C PHE A 166 0.01 5.48 7.55
N LEU A 167 -0.20 6.03 8.74
CA LEU A 167 -0.94 5.37 9.81
C LEU A 167 -2.44 5.63 9.63
N VAL A 168 -3.23 4.55 9.59
CA VAL A 168 -4.69 4.62 9.59
C VAL A 168 -5.19 4.33 10.99
N TYR A 169 -5.90 5.29 11.54
CA TYR A 169 -6.49 5.17 12.86
C TYR A 169 -8.00 4.89 12.73
N GLU A 170 -8.47 3.87 13.44
CA GLU A 170 -9.86 3.46 13.48
C GLU A 170 -10.37 3.45 14.92
N ILE A 171 -11.47 4.14 15.19
CA ILE A 171 -12.23 3.95 16.43
C ILE A 171 -13.56 3.36 16.04
N TYR A 172 -13.93 2.26 16.67
CA TYR A 172 -15.25 1.67 16.56
C TYR A 172 -16.04 1.93 17.83
N ASP A 173 -17.35 2.15 17.71
CA ASP A 173 -18.25 2.08 18.87
C ASP A 173 -18.46 0.61 19.29
N ASP A 174 -19.18 0.41 20.40
CA ASP A 174 -19.48 -0.94 20.91
C ASP A 174 -20.27 -1.82 19.92
N ASN A 175 -20.83 -1.23 18.86
CA ASN A 175 -21.55 -1.93 17.80
C ASN A 175 -20.67 -2.21 16.55
N GLY A 176 -19.38 -1.88 16.60
CA GLY A 176 -18.47 -2.02 15.46
C GLY A 176 -18.66 -0.96 14.37
N VAL A 177 -19.30 0.18 14.69
CA VAL A 177 -19.48 1.31 13.76
C VAL A 177 -18.30 2.27 13.88
N LEU A 178 -17.67 2.59 12.75
CA LEU A 178 -16.54 3.51 12.70
C LEU A 178 -16.98 4.91 13.15
N LEU A 179 -16.34 5.42 14.21
CA LEU A 179 -16.56 6.76 14.74
C LEU A 179 -15.78 7.80 13.91
N PRO A 180 -16.41 8.94 13.57
CA PRO A 180 -15.80 9.95 12.70
C PRO A 180 -14.79 10.87 13.39
N ASP A 181 -14.67 10.81 14.73
CA ASP A 181 -13.93 11.79 15.51
C ASP A 181 -12.97 11.12 16.50
N ALA A 182 -11.68 11.39 16.29
CA ALA A 182 -10.57 10.95 17.11
C ALA A 182 -9.99 12.18 17.80
N ARG A 183 -10.58 12.57 18.94
CA ARG A 183 -10.18 13.79 19.68
C ARG A 183 -8.72 13.75 20.13
N ASP A 184 -8.16 12.56 20.30
CA ASP A 184 -6.78 12.35 20.74
C ASP A 184 -5.76 12.20 19.59
N LEU A 185 -6.23 12.26 18.33
CA LEU A 185 -5.39 12.03 17.15
C LEU A 185 -4.17 12.96 17.04
N PRO A 186 -4.25 14.27 17.40
CA PRO A 186 -3.06 15.13 17.41
C PRO A 186 -2.00 14.65 18.40
N SER A 187 -2.40 14.27 19.61
CA SER A 187 -1.49 13.79 20.66
C SER A 187 -0.85 12.45 20.29
N LEU A 188 -1.64 11.53 19.73
CA LEU A 188 -1.15 10.25 19.20
C LEU A 188 -0.15 10.47 18.05
N PHE A 189 -0.42 11.44 17.17
CA PHE A 189 0.48 11.76 16.07
C PHE A 189 1.83 12.29 16.56
N GLU A 190 1.84 13.23 17.51
CA GLU A 190 3.10 13.71 18.07
C GLU A 190 3.88 12.57 18.75
N ARG A 191 3.20 11.65 19.45
CA ARG A 191 3.83 10.48 20.06
C ARG A 191 4.49 9.58 19.01
N TYR A 192 3.76 9.11 18.00
CA TYR A 192 4.35 8.19 17.01
C TYR A 192 5.41 8.84 16.14
N ARG A 193 5.27 10.15 15.87
CA ARG A 193 6.33 10.88 15.20
C ARG A 193 7.60 10.92 16.04
N TYR A 194 7.48 11.25 17.33
CA TYR A 194 8.62 11.29 18.24
C TYR A 194 9.30 9.92 18.40
N GLU A 195 8.51 8.86 18.60
CA GLU A 195 9.03 7.49 18.72
C GLU A 195 9.78 7.06 17.45
N TYR A 196 9.25 7.38 16.27
CA TYR A 196 9.90 7.09 15.01
C TYR A 196 11.15 7.94 14.78
N GLU A 197 11.11 9.24 15.09
CA GLU A 197 12.27 10.14 14.98
C GLU A 197 13.44 9.65 15.86
N CYS A 198 13.16 9.24 17.11
CA CYS A 198 14.16 8.65 18.00
C CYS A 198 14.80 7.41 17.38
N PHE A 199 13.99 6.52 16.79
CA PHE A 199 14.49 5.35 16.09
C PHE A 199 15.38 5.73 14.89
N THR A 200 14.94 6.67 14.06
CA THR A 200 15.69 7.05 12.85
C THR A 200 17.02 7.75 13.16
N ASP A 201 17.11 8.47 14.27
CA ASP A 201 18.36 9.11 14.72
C ASP A 201 19.40 8.08 15.18
N GLU A 202 18.96 6.89 15.61
CA GLU A 202 19.81 5.80 16.09
C GLU A 202 20.12 4.75 15.01
N ALA A 203 19.43 4.77 13.88
CA ALA A 203 19.57 3.77 12.83
C ALA A 203 20.79 4.02 11.92
N ASP A 204 21.62 2.99 11.73
CA ASP A 204 22.81 3.04 10.87
C ASP A 204 22.52 2.77 9.37
N ASN A 205 21.30 2.35 9.01
CA ASN A 205 20.91 1.95 7.65
C ASN A 205 19.59 2.61 7.22
N ASP A 206 19.58 3.26 6.07
CA ASP A 206 18.39 3.94 5.50
C ASP A 206 17.36 2.97 4.87
N SER A 207 17.67 1.66 4.73
CA SER A 207 16.77 0.71 4.07
C SER A 207 15.50 0.47 4.87
N GLY A 208 14.34 0.64 4.23
CA GLY A 208 13.04 0.49 4.89
C GLY A 208 12.65 1.67 5.79
N ILE A 209 13.55 2.63 6.00
CA ILE A 209 13.27 3.84 6.76
C ILE A 209 12.55 4.84 5.84
N ALA A 210 11.28 5.10 6.15
CA ALA A 210 10.54 6.19 5.53
C ALA A 210 11.01 7.56 6.03
N LYS A 211 11.01 8.55 5.14
CA LYS A 211 11.33 9.94 5.49
C LYS A 211 10.27 10.63 6.35
N HIS A 212 9.02 10.19 6.24
CA HIS A 212 7.90 10.84 6.88
C HIS A 212 6.89 9.81 7.40
N ILE A 213 6.41 10.03 8.63
CA ILE A 213 5.17 9.43 9.12
C ILE A 213 4.03 10.43 8.98
N LYS A 214 2.90 9.95 8.46
CA LYS A 214 1.69 10.73 8.22
C LYS A 214 0.48 9.99 8.75
N PHE A 215 -0.53 10.73 9.18
CA PHE A 215 -1.81 10.16 9.61
C PHE A 215 -2.86 10.37 8.53
N LEU A 216 -3.62 9.31 8.25
CA LEU A 216 -4.81 9.38 7.41
C LEU A 216 -6.05 9.21 8.28
N THR A 217 -6.83 10.28 8.38
CA THR A 217 -8.15 10.23 9.03
C THR A 217 -9.21 9.83 8.03
N ARG A 218 -10.07 8.89 8.41
CA ARG A 218 -11.29 8.55 7.67
C ARG A 218 -12.32 9.65 7.87
N ARG A 219 -12.28 10.71 7.04
CA ARG A 219 -13.37 11.67 7.00
C ARG A 219 -14.55 11.05 6.27
N ILE A 220 -15.47 10.45 7.02
CA ILE A 220 -16.82 10.19 6.51
C ILE A 220 -17.46 11.56 6.29
N LYS A 221 -17.46 12.04 5.04
CA LYS A 221 -18.45 13.06 4.67
C LYS A 221 -19.80 12.35 4.69
N SER A 222 -20.54 12.50 5.79
CA SER A 222 -21.97 12.22 5.82
C SER A 222 -22.63 13.02 4.68
N ILE A 223 -23.28 12.32 3.75
CA ILE A 223 -24.16 12.91 2.74
C ILE A 223 -25.43 13.39 3.43
#